data_AF-A0A927T3Q6-F1
#
_entry.id   AF-A0A927T3Q6-F1
#
_cell.length_a   1.000
_cell.length_b   1.000
_cell.length_c   1.000
_cell.angle_alpha   90.00
_cell.angle_beta   90.00
_cell.angle_gamma   90.00
#
_symmetry.space_group_name_H-M   'P 1'
#
loop_
_entity.id
_entity.type
_entity.pdbx_description
1 polymer ?
#
loop_
_entity_poly.entity_id
_entity_poly.type
_entity_poly.pdbx_seq_one_letter_code
_entity_poly.pdbx_strand_id
1 'polypeptide(L)'
;MNMKNITLENVIATNEVFTKLNNLRRWADFTSQQKYNELSKQALNCIIAYVLTCASENAGKKVAYEAFPKIALSRAFAKVYLYYDTPEHKIDEICKLGSVSRKRFDEEIAQIIFEKTNHEFSDFILNGIGEYEKKIYRAATKISTYIEFLEQNKNFMFMDFKDYARVQEIERDLDKYRSLPGVKEFSDTDSPVFRLLQKISTLRNQNRWATSCYNVECSVLGHLFDTAIFAYLFALDDSKFDEQYASKMFFIGIFHDIAETWTRDIPSPVKDRIEGFRKATEEYERKMLEENVYAVIPKYLEKSLREVMLEDEINAAYKKRIKEADYISAESECYRNLLSGSRDPYFAEVIERRKFDHNVTDLCDCVHGHFVEFAKKVM
;
A
#
# COMPACT_ATOMS: atom_id res chain seq x y z
N MET A 1 23.24 -7.05 13.47
CA MET A 1 23.26 -5.85 14.32
C MET A 1 21.80 -5.43 14.45
N ASN A 2 21.21 -5.41 15.65
CA ASN A 2 19.79 -5.04 15.79
C ASN A 2 19.69 -3.53 15.65
N MET A 3 19.06 -3.06 14.58
CA MET A 3 18.75 -1.65 14.36
C MET A 3 18.08 -1.09 15.61
N LYS A 4 18.54 0.06 16.08
CA LYS A 4 18.05 0.62 17.36
C LYS A 4 16.99 1.68 17.17
N ASN A 5 17.08 2.49 16.10
CA ASN A 5 16.20 3.62 15.81
C ASN A 5 15.93 3.72 14.29
N ILE A 6 14.73 4.15 13.90
CA ILE A 6 14.45 4.60 12.52
C ILE A 6 14.82 6.07 12.42
N THR A 7 15.56 6.48 11.39
CA THR A 7 15.99 7.88 11.24
C THR A 7 15.06 8.67 10.30
N LEU A 8 15.09 10.00 10.43
CA LEU A 8 14.43 10.90 9.47
C LEU A 8 14.87 10.61 8.03
N GLU A 9 16.17 10.39 7.81
CA GLU A 9 16.72 10.03 6.49
C GLU A 9 16.06 8.77 5.90
N ASN A 10 15.81 7.74 6.72
CA ASN A 10 15.13 6.52 6.28
C ASN A 10 13.70 6.83 5.78
N VAL A 11 12.98 7.67 6.52
CA VAL A 11 11.60 8.03 6.17
C VAL A 11 11.56 8.93 4.93
N ILE A 12 12.46 9.91 4.80
CA ILE A 12 12.52 10.79 3.62
C ILE A 12 12.90 10.01 2.35
N ALA A 13 13.86 9.09 2.43
CA ALA A 13 14.20 8.22 1.32
C ALA A 13 13.03 7.30 0.91
N THR A 14 12.29 6.77 1.90
CA THR A 14 11.07 6.01 1.65
C THR A 14 9.99 6.88 0.99
N ASN A 15 9.85 8.14 1.40
CA ASN A 15 8.95 9.10 0.77
C ASN A 15 9.32 9.44 -0.69
N GLU A 16 10.63 9.48 -1.01
CA GLU A 16 11.11 9.61 -2.39
C GLU A 16 10.68 8.41 -3.23
N VAL A 17 10.75 7.19 -2.67
CA VAL A 17 10.27 5.95 -3.31
C VAL A 17 8.77 6.06 -3.59
N PHE A 18 7.96 6.54 -2.66
CA PHE A 18 6.52 6.73 -2.91
C PHE A 18 6.24 7.69 -4.06
N THR A 19 6.97 8.81 -4.09
CA THR A 19 6.87 9.80 -5.18
C THR A 19 7.14 9.15 -6.54
N LYS A 20 8.19 8.33 -6.63
CA LYS A 20 8.55 7.64 -7.87
C LYS A 20 7.55 6.53 -8.22
N LEU A 21 7.12 5.71 -7.25
CA LEU A 21 6.07 4.71 -7.46
C LEU A 21 4.75 5.34 -7.92
N ASN A 22 4.41 6.52 -7.40
CA ASN A 22 3.20 7.23 -7.79
C ASN A 22 3.29 7.72 -9.24
N ASN A 23 4.50 7.94 -9.77
CA ASN A 23 4.75 8.35 -11.16
C ASN A 23 4.96 7.16 -12.11
N LEU A 24 5.40 6.00 -11.62
CA LEU A 24 5.56 4.79 -12.42
C LEU A 24 4.19 4.26 -12.86
N ARG A 25 3.86 4.52 -14.11
CA ARG A 25 2.62 4.06 -14.76
C ARG A 25 2.73 2.59 -15.11
N ARG A 26 1.61 1.90 -14.98
CA ARG A 26 1.44 0.51 -15.38
C ARG A 26 0.52 0.46 -16.57
N TRP A 27 0.72 -0.54 -17.42
CA TRP A 27 -0.10 -0.76 -18.62
C TRP A 27 -0.01 0.39 -19.63
N ALA A 28 1.08 1.17 -19.61
CA ALA A 28 1.28 2.29 -20.52
C ALA A 28 1.31 1.87 -22.00
N ASP A 29 1.72 0.63 -22.27
CA ASP A 29 1.67 0.01 -23.61
C ASP A 29 0.24 -0.29 -24.10
N PHE A 30 -0.75 -0.33 -23.19
CA PHE A 30 -2.11 -0.82 -23.44
C PHE A 30 -3.19 0.25 -23.20
N THR A 31 -2.97 1.22 -22.32
CA THR A 31 -3.96 2.25 -21.99
C THR A 31 -3.32 3.61 -21.72
N SER A 32 -4.04 4.67 -22.12
CA SER A 32 -3.71 6.05 -21.77
C SER A 32 -4.26 6.48 -20.40
N GLN A 33 -4.98 5.59 -19.70
CA GLN A 33 -5.53 5.89 -18.37
C GLN A 33 -4.39 5.98 -17.33
N GLN A 34 -4.11 7.20 -16.88
CA GLN A 34 -3.03 7.54 -15.95
C GLN A 34 -3.23 6.97 -14.52
N LYS A 35 -4.41 6.42 -14.22
CA LYS A 35 -4.78 5.93 -12.88
C LYS A 35 -4.00 4.71 -12.39
N TYR A 36 -3.49 3.86 -13.29
CA TYR A 36 -2.74 2.67 -12.89
C TYR A 36 -1.29 3.03 -12.62
N ASN A 37 -0.93 3.19 -11.35
CA ASN A 37 0.46 3.38 -10.92
C ASN A 37 0.95 2.24 -10.00
N GLU A 38 2.26 2.16 -9.82
CA GLU A 38 2.88 1.15 -8.96
C GLU A 38 2.57 1.36 -7.48
N LEU A 39 2.38 2.60 -7.01
CA LEU A 39 2.05 2.89 -5.62
C LEU A 39 0.73 2.21 -5.20
N SER A 40 -0.33 2.46 -5.97
CA SER A 40 -1.65 1.86 -5.75
C SER A 40 -1.62 0.33 -5.89
N LYS A 41 -0.74 -0.19 -6.75
CA LYS A 41 -0.54 -1.64 -6.85
C LYS A 41 0.11 -2.20 -5.58
N GLN A 42 1.04 -1.49 -4.95
CA GLN A 42 1.63 -1.96 -3.69
C GLN A 42 0.59 -2.08 -2.58
N ALA A 43 -0.33 -1.12 -2.44
CA ALA A 43 -1.46 -1.26 -1.52
C ALA A 43 -2.27 -2.53 -1.81
N LEU A 44 -2.66 -2.74 -3.07
CA LEU A 44 -3.44 -3.93 -3.45
C LEU A 44 -2.69 -5.24 -3.18
N ASN A 45 -1.37 -5.28 -3.42
CA ASN A 45 -0.54 -6.43 -3.08
C ASN A 45 -0.61 -6.74 -1.58
N CYS A 46 -0.55 -5.71 -0.72
CA CYS A 46 -0.58 -5.87 0.73
C CYS A 46 -1.95 -6.36 1.22
N ILE A 47 -3.04 -5.83 0.68
CA ILE A 47 -4.41 -6.26 0.97
C ILE A 47 -4.58 -7.74 0.62
N ILE A 48 -4.17 -8.15 -0.58
CA ILE A 48 -4.31 -9.55 -1.02
C ILE A 48 -3.36 -10.47 -0.23
N ALA A 49 -2.14 -10.02 0.09
CA ALA A 49 -1.22 -10.78 0.92
C ALA A 49 -1.81 -11.05 2.32
N TYR A 50 -2.51 -10.08 2.91
CA TYR A 50 -3.23 -10.27 4.17
C TYR A 50 -4.32 -11.34 4.04
N VAL A 51 -5.18 -11.24 3.01
CA VAL A 51 -6.25 -12.24 2.75
C VAL A 51 -5.67 -13.66 2.61
N LEU A 52 -4.61 -13.82 1.82
CA LEU A 52 -3.93 -15.11 1.65
C LEU A 52 -3.27 -15.61 2.94
N THR A 53 -2.81 -14.69 3.79
CA THR A 53 -2.26 -15.02 5.10
C THR A 53 -3.34 -15.57 6.01
N CYS A 54 -4.49 -14.90 6.12
CA CYS A 54 -5.62 -15.40 6.91
C CYS A 54 -6.09 -16.79 6.42
N ALA A 55 -6.15 -16.99 5.10
CA ALA A 55 -6.48 -18.29 4.53
C ALA A 55 -5.44 -19.37 4.88
N SER A 56 -4.16 -18.99 4.94
CA SER A 56 -3.06 -19.88 5.31
C SER A 56 -3.10 -20.27 6.79
N GLU A 57 -3.40 -19.33 7.68
CA GLU A 57 -3.59 -19.59 9.11
C GLU A 57 -4.80 -20.47 9.38
N ASN A 58 -5.92 -20.22 8.68
CA ASN A 58 -7.09 -21.09 8.74
C ASN A 58 -6.79 -22.53 8.28
N ALA A 59 -5.81 -22.71 7.38
CA ALA A 59 -5.30 -24.02 6.97
C ALA A 59 -4.21 -24.59 7.91
N GLY A 60 -4.00 -23.99 9.08
CA GLY A 60 -3.05 -24.45 10.09
C GLY A 60 -1.58 -24.12 9.80
N LYS A 61 -1.30 -23.18 8.89
CA LYS A 61 0.06 -22.69 8.62
C LYS A 61 0.40 -21.56 9.59
N LYS A 62 1.66 -21.50 10.02
CA LYS A 62 2.20 -20.35 10.74
C LYS A 62 2.76 -19.36 9.73
N VAL A 63 2.46 -18.08 9.92
CA VAL A 63 2.92 -17.00 9.04
C VAL A 63 3.49 -15.88 9.91
N ALA A 64 4.64 -15.33 9.50
CA ALA A 64 5.23 -14.17 10.15
C ALA A 64 4.70 -12.88 9.51
N TYR A 65 3.75 -12.21 10.17
CA TYR A 65 3.17 -10.95 9.69
C TYR A 65 4.22 -9.84 9.56
N GLU A 66 5.26 -9.89 10.39
CA GLU A 66 6.42 -8.99 10.44
C GLU A 66 7.20 -8.96 9.12
N ALA A 67 7.10 -10.01 8.31
CA ALA A 67 7.77 -10.08 7.01
C ALA A 67 7.11 -9.20 5.94
N PHE A 68 5.81 -8.94 6.01
CA PHE A 68 5.08 -8.30 4.90
C PHE A 68 5.42 -6.82 4.70
N PRO A 69 5.52 -5.97 5.74
CA PRO A 69 5.97 -4.59 5.57
C PRO A 69 7.39 -4.53 4.97
N LYS A 70 8.28 -5.44 5.38
CA LYS A 70 9.65 -5.57 4.86
C LYS A 70 9.67 -5.99 3.39
N ILE A 71 8.86 -6.98 3.01
CA ILE A 71 8.70 -7.38 1.61
C ILE A 71 8.14 -6.23 0.77
N ALA A 72 7.15 -5.50 1.29
CA ALA A 72 6.55 -4.37 0.59
C ALA A 72 7.58 -3.24 0.35
N LEU A 73 8.36 -2.87 1.38
CA LEU A 73 9.44 -1.88 1.30
C LEU A 73 10.54 -2.31 0.33
N SER A 74 11.11 -3.49 0.49
CA SER A 74 12.16 -3.99 -0.41
C SER A 74 11.70 -4.03 -1.87
N ARG A 75 10.46 -4.43 -2.13
CA ARG A 75 9.88 -4.42 -3.48
C ARG A 75 9.62 -3.01 -4.00
N ALA A 76 9.23 -2.07 -3.15
CA ALA A 76 9.06 -0.67 -3.51
C ALA A 76 10.39 -0.07 -4.02
N PHE A 77 11.48 -0.24 -3.27
CA PHE A 77 12.82 0.17 -3.68
C PHE A 77 13.26 -0.52 -4.98
N ALA A 78 13.10 -1.85 -5.06
CA ALA A 78 13.48 -2.61 -6.25
C ALA A 78 12.70 -2.16 -7.49
N LYS A 79 11.40 -1.83 -7.34
CA LYS A 79 10.59 -1.34 -8.46
C LYS A 79 11.06 0.01 -8.96
N VAL A 80 11.40 0.92 -8.06
CA VAL A 80 11.81 2.28 -8.43
C VAL A 80 13.19 2.32 -9.07
N TYR A 81 14.16 1.64 -8.48
CA TYR A 81 15.57 1.85 -8.83
C TYR A 81 16.19 0.74 -9.69
N LEU A 82 15.60 -0.46 -9.72
CA LEU A 82 16.19 -1.61 -10.42
C LEU A 82 15.32 -2.13 -11.56
N TYR A 83 14.04 -2.40 -11.31
CA TYR A 83 13.15 -2.96 -12.33
C TYR A 83 12.49 -1.89 -13.20
N TYR A 84 12.22 -0.71 -12.64
CA TYR A 84 11.49 0.37 -13.29
C TYR A 84 10.15 -0.15 -13.87
N ASP A 85 9.82 0.26 -15.09
CA ASP A 85 8.66 -0.22 -15.88
C ASP A 85 8.85 -1.63 -16.46
N THR A 86 10.03 -2.26 -16.31
CA THR A 86 10.27 -3.54 -16.98
C THR A 86 9.50 -4.70 -16.31
N PRO A 87 8.66 -5.46 -17.05
CA PRO A 87 8.02 -6.66 -16.53
C PRO A 87 9.04 -7.71 -16.07
N GLU A 88 8.76 -8.39 -14.97
CA GLU A 88 9.70 -9.37 -14.37
C GLU A 88 10.08 -10.50 -15.34
N HIS A 89 9.17 -10.96 -16.22
CA HIS A 89 9.47 -12.00 -17.21
C HIS A 89 10.49 -11.55 -18.26
N LYS A 90 10.46 -10.26 -18.67
CA LYS A 90 11.47 -9.70 -19.59
C LYS A 90 12.83 -9.65 -18.91
N ILE A 91 12.85 -9.28 -17.62
CA ILE A 91 14.07 -9.33 -16.81
C ILE A 91 14.60 -10.77 -16.72
N ASP A 92 13.73 -11.77 -16.48
CA ASP A 92 14.14 -13.18 -16.46
C ASP A 92 14.76 -13.63 -17.79
N GLU A 93 14.17 -13.22 -18.91
CA GLU A 93 14.70 -13.52 -20.25
C GLU A 93 16.06 -12.86 -20.48
N ILE A 94 16.20 -11.57 -20.15
CA ILE A 94 17.48 -10.84 -20.21
C ILE A 94 18.53 -11.52 -19.33
N CYS A 95 18.16 -11.94 -18.12
CA CYS A 95 19.06 -12.64 -17.21
C CYS A 95 19.55 -13.97 -17.80
N LYS A 96 18.65 -14.73 -18.43
CA LYS A 96 19.00 -16.00 -19.09
C LYS A 96 19.95 -15.76 -20.27
N LEU A 97 19.65 -14.77 -21.12
CA LEU A 97 20.50 -14.42 -22.27
C LEU A 97 21.89 -13.94 -21.83
N GLY A 98 21.95 -13.12 -20.79
CA GLY A 98 23.19 -12.55 -20.26
C GLY A 98 23.92 -13.42 -19.24
N SER A 99 23.42 -14.62 -18.92
CA SER A 99 23.94 -15.45 -17.81
C SER A 99 24.05 -14.69 -16.47
N VAL A 100 23.13 -13.76 -16.22
CA VAL A 100 23.07 -12.95 -15.00
C VAL A 100 22.27 -13.69 -13.93
N SER A 101 22.88 -13.94 -12.78
CA SER A 101 22.21 -14.58 -11.66
C SER A 101 21.19 -13.63 -10.99
N ARG A 102 20.02 -14.16 -10.64
CA ARG A 102 19.02 -13.43 -9.83
C ARG A 102 19.59 -12.97 -8.47
N LYS A 103 20.57 -13.68 -7.91
CA LYS A 103 21.24 -13.28 -6.66
C LYS A 103 21.88 -11.89 -6.76
N ARG A 104 22.39 -11.51 -7.94
CA ARG A 104 22.94 -10.17 -8.15
C ARG A 104 21.89 -9.08 -7.98
N PHE A 105 20.64 -9.33 -8.35
CA PHE A 105 19.56 -8.36 -8.13
C PHE A 105 19.30 -8.18 -6.64
N ASP A 106 19.33 -9.26 -5.85
CA ASP A 106 19.16 -9.16 -4.39
C ASP A 106 20.31 -8.35 -3.75
N GLU A 107 21.55 -8.57 -4.21
CA GLU A 107 22.74 -7.82 -3.79
C GLU A 107 22.63 -6.33 -4.16
N GLU A 108 22.21 -6.01 -5.40
CA GLU A 108 22.00 -4.63 -5.85
C GLU A 108 20.86 -3.93 -5.10
N ILE A 109 19.76 -4.63 -4.77
CA ILE A 109 18.67 -4.06 -3.97
C ILE A 109 19.19 -3.68 -2.57
N ALA A 110 20.01 -4.54 -1.95
CA ALA A 110 20.63 -4.24 -0.66
C ALA A 110 21.52 -2.99 -0.72
N GLN A 111 22.32 -2.88 -1.77
CA GLN A 111 23.19 -1.74 -2.00
C GLN A 111 22.40 -0.45 -2.22
N ILE A 112 21.33 -0.49 -3.05
CA ILE A 112 20.46 0.67 -3.30
C ILE A 112 19.79 1.14 -2.01
N ILE A 113 19.23 0.23 -1.20
CA ILE A 113 18.58 0.61 0.05
C ILE A 113 19.63 1.23 0.98
N PHE A 114 20.81 0.64 1.09
CA PHE A 114 21.91 1.18 1.88
C PHE A 114 22.28 2.62 1.46
N GLU A 115 22.50 2.85 0.16
CA GLU A 115 22.90 4.15 -0.38
C GLU A 115 21.84 5.23 -0.22
N LYS A 116 20.56 4.85 -0.25
CA LYS A 116 19.43 5.77 -0.09
C LYS A 116 19.05 6.00 1.36
N THR A 117 19.39 5.06 2.24
CA THR A 117 18.99 5.08 3.65
C THR A 117 20.24 4.97 4.52
N ASN A 118 20.46 3.83 5.18
CA ASN A 118 21.68 3.48 5.86
C ASN A 118 21.81 1.96 5.97
N HIS A 119 22.93 1.49 6.54
CA HIS A 119 23.24 0.07 6.62
C HIS A 119 22.26 -0.69 7.52
N GLU A 120 21.92 -0.12 8.68
CA GLU A 120 21.02 -0.77 9.65
C GLU A 120 19.62 -0.97 9.07
N PHE A 121 19.11 0.03 8.35
CA PHE A 121 17.81 -0.03 7.69
C PHE A 121 17.79 -1.03 6.53
N SER A 122 18.82 -1.03 5.69
CA SER A 122 18.96 -2.02 4.60
C SER A 122 18.97 -3.45 5.14
N ASP A 123 19.80 -3.72 6.15
CA ASP A 123 19.86 -5.01 6.82
C ASP A 123 18.50 -5.40 7.42
N PHE A 124 17.84 -4.48 8.13
CA PHE A 124 16.56 -4.77 8.77
C PHE A 124 15.46 -5.15 7.78
N ILE A 125 15.35 -4.41 6.66
CA ILE A 125 14.32 -4.63 5.65
C ILE A 125 14.54 -5.92 4.85
N LEU A 126 15.78 -6.38 4.71
CA LEU A 126 16.09 -7.55 3.89
C LEU A 126 16.20 -8.87 4.68
N ASN A 127 16.29 -8.78 6.01
CA ASN A 127 16.43 -9.95 6.88
C ASN A 127 15.12 -10.34 7.58
N GLY A 128 15.07 -11.57 8.11
CA GLY A 128 13.91 -12.09 8.84
C GLY A 128 12.71 -12.44 7.97
N ILE A 129 12.89 -12.50 6.64
CA ILE A 129 11.83 -12.82 5.69
C ILE A 129 11.87 -14.31 5.32
N GLY A 130 10.85 -15.06 5.72
CA GLY A 130 10.69 -16.47 5.35
C GLY A 130 10.29 -16.69 3.89
N GLU A 131 10.62 -17.86 3.34
CA GLU A 131 10.27 -18.23 1.97
C GLU A 131 8.76 -18.38 1.77
N TYR A 132 8.02 -18.71 2.83
CA TYR A 132 6.57 -18.85 2.77
C TYR A 132 5.89 -17.49 2.57
N GLU A 133 6.30 -16.49 3.31
CA GLU A 133 5.84 -15.10 3.25
C GLU A 133 6.18 -14.47 1.89
N LYS A 134 7.40 -14.71 1.38
CA LYS A 134 7.77 -14.33 0.00
C LYS A 134 6.85 -14.97 -1.03
N LYS A 135 6.51 -16.25 -0.85
CA LYS A 135 5.61 -16.98 -1.76
C LYS A 135 4.20 -16.40 -1.72
N ILE A 136 3.68 -16.06 -0.54
CA ILE A 136 2.38 -15.39 -0.37
C ILE A 136 2.38 -14.04 -1.10
N TYR A 137 3.39 -13.18 -0.85
CA TYR A 137 3.42 -11.85 -1.46
C TYR A 137 3.61 -11.88 -2.99
N ARG A 138 4.36 -12.87 -3.50
CA ARG A 138 4.48 -13.11 -4.95
C ARG A 138 3.14 -13.52 -5.56
N ALA A 139 2.39 -14.41 -4.91
CA ALA A 139 1.05 -14.78 -5.34
C ALA A 139 0.12 -13.56 -5.33
N ALA A 140 0.14 -12.76 -4.25
CA ALA A 140 -0.62 -11.52 -4.15
C ALA A 140 -0.31 -10.55 -5.30
N THR A 141 0.96 -10.36 -5.65
CA THR A 141 1.37 -9.52 -6.78
C THR A 141 0.75 -9.98 -8.11
N LYS A 142 0.69 -11.30 -8.34
CA LYS A 142 0.10 -11.87 -9.57
C LYS A 142 -1.41 -11.69 -9.58
N ILE A 143 -2.09 -11.90 -8.45
CA ILE A 143 -3.54 -11.67 -8.32
C ILE A 143 -3.87 -10.18 -8.52
N SER A 144 -3.13 -9.25 -7.92
CA SER A 144 -3.29 -7.79 -8.17
C SER A 144 -3.18 -7.46 -9.66
N THR A 145 -2.20 -8.07 -10.34
CA THR A 145 -2.00 -7.88 -11.79
C THR A 145 -3.17 -8.46 -12.58
N TYR A 146 -3.74 -9.59 -12.14
CA TYR A 146 -4.92 -10.18 -12.74
C TYR A 146 -6.17 -9.31 -12.58
N ILE A 147 -6.39 -8.75 -11.38
CA ILE A 147 -7.47 -7.78 -11.12
C ILE A 147 -7.36 -6.60 -12.07
N GLU A 148 -6.19 -5.93 -12.11
CA GLU A 148 -5.98 -4.78 -12.99
C GLU A 148 -6.24 -5.12 -14.47
N PHE A 149 -5.82 -6.31 -14.90
CA PHE A 149 -6.06 -6.77 -16.27
C PHE A 149 -7.56 -6.94 -16.56
N LEU A 150 -8.31 -7.59 -15.67
CA LEU A 150 -9.77 -7.78 -15.81
C LEU A 150 -10.51 -6.43 -15.80
N GLU A 151 -10.05 -5.47 -15.00
CA GLU A 151 -10.64 -4.13 -14.94
C GLU A 151 -10.47 -3.34 -16.24
N GLN A 152 -9.38 -3.57 -16.97
CA GLN A 152 -9.14 -2.95 -18.26
C GLN A 152 -9.94 -3.64 -19.38
N ASN A 153 -10.12 -4.96 -19.26
CA ASN A 153 -10.78 -5.79 -20.26
C ASN A 153 -12.25 -6.08 -19.95
N LYS A 154 -12.97 -5.12 -19.34
CA LYS A 154 -14.38 -5.30 -18.95
C LYS A 154 -15.32 -5.62 -20.12
N ASN A 155 -14.92 -5.30 -21.36
CA ASN A 155 -15.60 -5.77 -22.56
C ASN A 155 -14.81 -6.93 -23.20
N PHE A 156 -14.96 -8.15 -22.67
CA PHE A 156 -14.41 -9.38 -23.25
C PHE A 156 -14.74 -9.58 -24.73
N MET A 157 -15.83 -8.96 -25.21
CA MET A 157 -16.26 -8.99 -26.60
C MET A 157 -15.28 -8.32 -27.59
N PHE A 158 -14.38 -7.45 -27.08
CA PHE A 158 -13.37 -6.76 -27.88
C PHE A 158 -11.93 -7.14 -27.51
N MET A 159 -11.73 -8.18 -26.69
CA MET A 159 -10.37 -8.68 -26.39
C MET A 159 -9.72 -9.21 -27.67
N ASP A 160 -8.50 -8.74 -27.94
CA ASP A 160 -7.72 -9.24 -29.06
C ASP A 160 -6.96 -10.54 -28.68
N PHE A 161 -6.30 -11.17 -29.66
CA PHE A 161 -5.53 -12.39 -29.42
C PHE A 161 -4.40 -12.21 -28.39
N LYS A 162 -3.81 -11.00 -28.29
CA LYS A 162 -2.75 -10.71 -27.33
C LYS A 162 -3.30 -10.63 -25.91
N ASP A 163 -4.50 -10.07 -25.73
CA ASP A 163 -5.18 -10.03 -24.44
C ASP A 163 -5.46 -11.44 -23.92
N TYR A 164 -5.97 -12.34 -24.78
CA TYR A 164 -6.19 -13.75 -24.43
C TYR A 164 -4.88 -14.47 -24.07
N ALA A 165 -3.81 -14.25 -24.84
CA ALA A 165 -2.50 -14.82 -24.52
C ALA A 165 -1.97 -14.32 -23.17
N ARG A 166 -2.24 -13.05 -22.82
CA ARG A 166 -1.84 -12.46 -21.55
C ARG A 166 -2.62 -13.03 -20.36
N VAL A 167 -3.92 -13.27 -20.50
CA VAL A 167 -4.72 -14.00 -19.48
C VAL A 167 -4.11 -15.36 -19.21
N GLN A 168 -3.86 -16.15 -20.26
CA GLN A 168 -3.30 -17.49 -20.12
C GLN A 168 -1.91 -17.47 -19.47
N GLU A 169 -1.08 -16.46 -19.76
CA GLU A 169 0.20 -16.28 -19.08
C GLU A 169 0.02 -16.02 -17.57
N ILE A 170 -0.88 -15.11 -17.21
CA ILE A 170 -1.17 -14.77 -15.80
C ILE A 170 -1.74 -15.99 -15.07
N GLU A 171 -2.68 -16.71 -15.66
CA GLU A 171 -3.27 -17.93 -15.09
C GLU A 171 -2.23 -19.04 -14.89
N ARG A 172 -1.36 -19.28 -15.89
CA ARG A 172 -0.24 -20.23 -15.77
C ARG A 172 0.75 -19.82 -14.68
N ASP A 173 1.01 -18.53 -14.53
CA ASP A 173 1.84 -18.00 -13.45
C ASP A 173 1.18 -18.20 -12.08
N LEU A 174 -0.13 -18.01 -11.97
CA LEU A 174 -0.90 -18.25 -10.74
C LEU A 174 -0.97 -19.72 -10.36
N ASP A 175 -0.98 -20.64 -11.34
CA ASP A 175 -0.99 -22.09 -11.07
C ASP A 175 0.24 -22.56 -10.27
N LYS A 176 1.39 -21.89 -10.43
CA LYS A 176 2.60 -22.09 -9.61
C LYS A 176 2.34 -21.90 -8.10
N TYR A 177 1.33 -21.10 -7.77
CA TYR A 177 0.94 -20.76 -6.41
C TYR A 177 -0.34 -21.47 -5.95
N ARG A 178 -0.95 -22.34 -6.77
CA ARG A 178 -2.22 -23.03 -6.50
C ARG A 178 -2.23 -23.88 -5.22
N SER A 179 -1.06 -24.24 -4.72
CA SER A 179 -0.87 -24.94 -3.45
C SER A 179 -1.05 -24.05 -2.22
N LEU A 180 -0.99 -22.72 -2.36
CA LEU A 180 -1.26 -21.80 -1.27
C LEU A 180 -2.76 -21.75 -0.96
N PRO A 181 -3.15 -21.85 0.33
CA PRO A 181 -4.52 -21.61 0.75
C PRO A 181 -5.06 -20.25 0.24
N GLY A 182 -6.32 -20.20 -0.16
CA GLY A 182 -6.97 -19.01 -0.72
C GLY A 182 -6.70 -18.75 -2.21
N VAL A 183 -5.56 -19.17 -2.78
CA VAL A 183 -5.23 -18.85 -4.19
C VAL A 183 -6.24 -19.39 -5.20
N LYS A 184 -6.84 -20.56 -4.92
CA LYS A 184 -7.86 -21.16 -5.80
C LYS A 184 -9.13 -20.31 -5.93
N GLU A 185 -9.44 -19.48 -4.95
CA GLU A 185 -10.63 -18.61 -4.97
C GLU A 185 -10.53 -17.56 -6.09
N PHE A 186 -9.33 -17.25 -6.56
CA PHE A 186 -9.08 -16.27 -7.61
C PHE A 186 -9.16 -16.84 -9.03
N SER A 187 -9.35 -18.16 -9.16
CA SER A 187 -9.68 -18.80 -10.44
C SER A 187 -11.16 -18.65 -10.80
N ASP A 188 -12.02 -18.33 -9.82
CA ASP A 188 -13.45 -18.11 -10.00
C ASP A 188 -13.77 -16.62 -9.80
N THR A 189 -14.07 -15.90 -10.90
CA THR A 189 -14.44 -14.49 -10.88
C THR A 189 -15.74 -14.20 -10.11
N ASP A 190 -16.52 -15.23 -9.79
CA ASP A 190 -17.73 -15.12 -8.98
C ASP A 190 -17.50 -15.36 -7.50
N SER A 191 -16.27 -15.74 -7.10
CA SER A 191 -15.88 -15.85 -5.70
C SER A 191 -16.16 -14.54 -4.94
N PRO A 192 -16.90 -14.58 -3.81
CA PRO A 192 -17.19 -13.38 -3.02
C PRO A 192 -15.94 -12.62 -2.58
N VAL A 193 -14.88 -13.33 -2.18
CA VAL A 193 -13.60 -12.73 -1.77
C VAL A 193 -12.92 -12.05 -2.96
N PHE A 194 -12.96 -12.68 -4.14
CA PHE A 194 -12.36 -12.10 -5.33
C PHE A 194 -13.11 -10.85 -5.79
N ARG A 195 -14.45 -10.88 -5.80
CA ARG A 195 -15.30 -9.72 -6.11
C ARG A 195 -15.10 -8.58 -5.12
N LEU A 196 -14.94 -8.88 -3.83
CA LEU A 196 -14.60 -7.88 -2.83
C LEU A 196 -13.26 -7.20 -3.15
N LEU A 197 -12.23 -7.96 -3.49
CA LEU A 197 -10.91 -7.42 -3.83
C LEU A 197 -10.93 -6.61 -5.13
N GLN A 198 -11.70 -7.04 -6.14
CA GLN A 198 -11.97 -6.25 -7.35
C GLN A 198 -12.75 -4.96 -7.06
N LYS A 199 -13.54 -4.93 -5.99
CA LYS A 199 -14.27 -3.73 -5.58
C LYS A 199 -13.35 -2.78 -4.85
N ILE A 200 -12.51 -3.26 -3.93
CA ILE A 200 -11.49 -2.48 -3.22
C ILE A 200 -10.44 -1.90 -4.18
N SER A 201 -10.02 -2.63 -5.21
CA SER A 201 -9.08 -2.11 -6.22
C SER A 201 -9.59 -0.85 -6.94
N THR A 202 -10.92 -0.63 -6.95
CA THR A 202 -11.51 0.57 -7.54
C THR A 202 -11.26 1.86 -6.76
N LEU A 203 -10.76 1.80 -5.51
CA LEU A 203 -10.26 2.96 -4.76
C LEU A 203 -9.21 3.76 -5.54
N ARG A 204 -8.52 3.12 -6.49
CA ARG A 204 -7.59 3.77 -7.41
C ARG A 204 -8.23 4.82 -8.32
N ASN A 205 -9.54 4.72 -8.55
CA ASN A 205 -10.28 5.68 -9.37
C ASN A 205 -10.74 6.91 -8.55
N GLN A 206 -10.51 6.91 -7.24
CA GLN A 206 -10.89 8.02 -6.36
C GLN A 206 -9.64 8.84 -6.07
N ASN A 207 -9.57 10.05 -6.62
CA ASN A 207 -8.46 10.97 -6.37
C ASN A 207 -8.77 11.84 -5.15
N ARG A 208 -7.81 11.92 -4.25
CA ARG A 208 -7.78 12.88 -3.15
C ARG A 208 -7.42 14.26 -3.70
N TRP A 209 -7.74 15.30 -2.93
CA TRP A 209 -7.45 16.70 -3.30
C TRP A 209 -8.20 17.17 -4.58
N ALA A 210 -9.31 16.50 -4.94
CA ALA A 210 -10.02 16.71 -6.20
C ALA A 210 -10.56 18.13 -6.44
N THR A 211 -10.65 18.95 -5.38
CA THR A 211 -11.09 20.35 -5.47
C THR A 211 -9.94 21.35 -5.70
N SER A 212 -8.69 20.90 -5.63
CA SER A 212 -7.49 21.73 -5.77
C SER A 212 -6.82 21.50 -7.12
N CYS A 213 -6.04 22.47 -7.59
CA CYS A 213 -5.26 22.31 -8.81
C CYS A 213 -3.99 21.50 -8.51
N TYR A 214 -4.12 20.17 -8.48
CA TYR A 214 -3.00 19.25 -8.28
C TYR A 214 -2.21 19.01 -9.58
N ASN A 215 -0.90 18.90 -9.45
CA ASN A 215 0.01 18.47 -10.53
C ASN A 215 0.21 16.95 -10.50
N VAL A 216 0.07 16.35 -9.32
CA VAL A 216 0.29 14.91 -9.08
C VAL A 216 -0.98 14.30 -8.51
N GLU A 217 -1.57 13.35 -9.24
CA GLU A 217 -2.72 12.56 -8.79
C GLU A 217 -2.33 11.69 -7.59
N CYS A 218 -3.13 11.74 -6.52
CA CYS A 218 -3.00 10.87 -5.36
C CYS A 218 -4.32 10.12 -5.18
N SER A 219 -4.33 8.83 -5.48
CA SER A 219 -5.55 8.01 -5.33
C SER A 219 -5.71 7.53 -3.89
N VAL A 220 -6.95 7.25 -3.46
CA VAL A 220 -7.21 6.63 -2.14
C VAL A 220 -6.45 5.31 -2.01
N LEU A 221 -6.38 4.49 -3.06
CA LEU A 221 -5.62 3.24 -3.00
C LEU A 221 -4.11 3.48 -2.82
N GLY A 222 -3.54 4.52 -3.42
CA GLY A 222 -2.15 4.92 -3.18
C GLY A 222 -1.92 5.39 -1.74
N HIS A 223 -2.85 6.20 -1.22
CA HIS A 223 -2.85 6.71 0.15
C HIS A 223 -2.81 5.59 1.21
N LEU A 224 -3.52 4.48 0.97
CA LEU A 224 -3.48 3.31 1.86
C LEU A 224 -2.05 2.77 2.03
N PHE A 225 -1.27 2.72 0.95
CA PHE A 225 0.12 2.24 1.01
C PHE A 225 1.01 3.20 1.80
N ASP A 226 0.92 4.49 1.52
CA ASP A 226 1.69 5.51 2.23
C ASP A 226 1.40 5.45 3.74
N THR A 227 0.12 5.47 4.11
CA THR A 227 -0.33 5.44 5.51
C THR A 227 0.14 4.18 6.22
N ALA A 228 0.05 3.01 5.58
CA ALA A 228 0.54 1.77 6.16
C ALA A 228 2.04 1.77 6.46
N ILE A 229 2.85 2.30 5.55
CA ILE A 229 4.29 2.34 5.74
C ILE A 229 4.68 3.39 6.78
N PHE A 230 4.06 4.58 6.79
CA PHE A 230 4.29 5.55 7.86
C PHE A 230 3.88 4.97 9.22
N ALA A 231 2.72 4.30 9.31
CA ALA A 231 2.26 3.63 10.53
C ALA A 231 3.27 2.56 11.00
N TYR A 232 3.81 1.77 10.08
CA TYR A 232 4.84 0.78 10.37
C TYR A 232 6.11 1.42 10.94
N LEU A 233 6.66 2.43 10.26
CA LEU A 233 7.92 3.07 10.66
C LEU A 233 7.78 3.82 11.99
N PHE A 234 6.67 4.53 12.21
CA PHE A 234 6.40 5.22 13.47
C PHE A 234 6.14 4.24 14.62
N ALA A 235 5.49 3.10 14.34
CA ALA A 235 5.29 2.07 15.35
C ALA A 235 6.60 1.39 15.76
N LEU A 236 7.54 1.15 14.83
CA LEU A 236 8.87 0.65 15.18
C LEU A 236 9.62 1.60 16.11
N ASP A 237 9.54 2.90 15.84
CA ASP A 237 10.16 3.94 16.66
C ASP A 237 9.52 4.02 18.07
N ASP A 238 8.19 4.15 18.15
CA ASP A 238 7.42 4.25 19.41
C ASP A 238 7.58 3.02 20.32
N SER A 239 7.64 1.84 19.72
CA SER A 239 7.62 0.57 20.45
C SER A 239 8.99 -0.02 20.79
N LYS A 240 10.09 0.69 20.48
CA LYS A 240 11.45 0.16 20.59
C LYS A 240 11.62 -1.13 19.78
N PHE A 241 11.17 -1.09 18.53
CA PHE A 241 11.32 -2.17 17.55
C PHE A 241 10.51 -3.44 17.84
N ASP A 242 9.30 -3.29 18.41
CA ASP A 242 8.33 -4.39 18.43
C ASP A 242 7.76 -4.59 17.02
N GLU A 243 8.33 -5.53 16.28
CA GLU A 243 7.90 -5.86 14.91
C GLU A 243 6.47 -6.42 14.84
N GLN A 244 5.98 -7.05 15.91
CA GLN A 244 4.61 -7.56 15.95
C GLN A 244 3.62 -6.40 16.05
N TYR A 245 3.88 -5.46 16.96
CA TYR A 245 3.10 -4.25 17.06
C TYR A 245 3.17 -3.43 15.76
N ALA A 246 4.37 -3.24 15.21
CA ALA A 246 4.55 -2.48 13.98
C ALA A 246 3.85 -3.12 12.77
N SER A 247 3.93 -4.45 12.61
CA SER A 247 3.22 -5.13 11.53
C SER A 247 1.70 -5.08 11.70
N LYS A 248 1.18 -5.12 12.92
CA LYS A 248 -0.24 -4.86 13.17
C LYS A 248 -0.63 -3.44 12.73
N MET A 249 0.17 -2.43 13.09
CA MET A 249 -0.04 -1.03 12.69
C MET A 249 0.01 -0.85 11.17
N PHE A 250 0.91 -1.56 10.48
CA PHE A 250 0.96 -1.61 9.02
C PHE A 250 -0.37 -2.09 8.43
N PHE A 251 -0.89 -3.23 8.90
CA PHE A 251 -2.14 -3.76 8.36
C PHE A 251 -3.35 -2.90 8.71
N ILE A 252 -3.41 -2.33 9.92
CA ILE A 252 -4.44 -1.35 10.24
C ILE A 252 -4.37 -0.16 9.27
N GLY A 253 -3.16 0.36 9.00
CA GLY A 253 -2.97 1.44 8.03
C GLY A 253 -3.36 1.07 6.59
N ILE A 254 -3.13 -0.18 6.16
CA ILE A 254 -3.58 -0.67 4.85
C ILE A 254 -5.11 -0.70 4.76
N PHE A 255 -5.81 -1.05 5.84
CA PHE A 255 -7.25 -1.25 5.84
C PHE A 255 -8.06 -0.02 6.31
N HIS A 256 -7.40 1.03 6.80
CA HIS A 256 -8.05 2.10 7.55
C HIS A 256 -9.16 2.87 6.81
N ASP A 257 -9.05 3.01 5.49
CA ASP A 257 -10.00 3.76 4.65
C ASP A 257 -10.65 2.87 3.58
N ILE A 258 -10.66 1.53 3.72
CA ILE A 258 -11.29 0.68 2.69
C ILE A 258 -12.80 0.88 2.56
N ALA A 259 -13.45 1.40 3.61
CA ALA A 259 -14.87 1.75 3.61
C ALA A 259 -15.20 2.79 2.52
N GLU A 260 -14.23 3.62 2.12
CA GLU A 260 -14.35 4.61 1.04
C GLU A 260 -14.66 3.99 -0.32
N THR A 261 -14.49 2.67 -0.45
CA THR A 261 -14.94 1.91 -1.62
C THR A 261 -16.45 2.08 -1.87
N TRP A 262 -17.23 2.28 -0.80
CA TRP A 262 -18.69 2.46 -0.85
C TRP A 262 -19.13 3.86 -0.43
N THR A 263 -18.40 4.50 0.49
CA THR A 263 -18.78 5.83 1.03
C THR A 263 -18.25 6.99 0.20
N ARG A 264 -17.16 6.78 -0.57
CA ARG A 264 -16.26 7.80 -1.13
C ARG A 264 -15.53 8.61 -0.06
N ASP A 265 -14.42 9.22 -0.44
CA ASP A 265 -13.68 10.14 0.41
C ASP A 265 -14.52 11.40 0.72
N ILE A 266 -14.77 11.64 2.00
CA ILE A 266 -15.38 12.88 2.50
C ILE A 266 -14.30 13.64 3.29
N PRO A 267 -13.83 14.80 2.80
CA PRO A 267 -12.75 15.54 3.44
C PRO A 267 -13.05 15.92 4.90
N SER A 268 -12.05 15.79 5.77
CA SER A 268 -12.20 16.10 7.21
C SER A 268 -12.79 17.49 7.51
N PRO A 269 -12.39 18.58 6.82
CA PRO A 269 -13.02 19.89 7.04
C PRO A 269 -14.53 19.92 6.80
N VAL A 270 -15.06 19.04 5.95
CA VAL A 270 -16.50 18.87 5.73
C VAL A 270 -17.12 18.05 6.87
N LYS A 271 -16.47 16.96 7.29
CA LYS A 271 -16.90 16.12 8.43
C LYS A 271 -17.04 16.93 9.73
N ASP A 272 -16.15 17.91 9.94
CA ASP A 272 -16.07 18.71 11.18
C ASP A 272 -16.91 19.99 11.18
N ARG A 273 -17.36 20.46 10.01
CA ARG A 273 -18.11 21.73 9.90
C ARG A 273 -19.54 21.63 10.40
N ILE A 274 -20.11 20.43 10.43
CA ILE A 274 -21.50 20.17 10.79
C ILE A 274 -21.51 19.32 12.06
N GLU A 275 -22.13 19.86 13.12
CA GLU A 275 -22.26 19.15 14.40
C GLU A 275 -22.92 17.78 14.20
N GLY A 276 -22.29 16.74 14.75
CA GLY A 276 -22.75 15.35 14.65
C GLY A 276 -22.45 14.65 13.31
N PHE A 277 -22.01 15.35 12.26
CA PHE A 277 -21.81 14.73 10.95
C PHE A 277 -20.65 13.74 10.93
N ARG A 278 -19.52 14.02 11.60
CA ARG A 278 -18.43 13.05 11.76
C ARG A 278 -18.89 11.71 12.34
N LYS A 279 -19.69 11.75 13.41
CA LYS A 279 -20.22 10.53 14.04
C LYS A 279 -21.16 9.78 13.08
N ALA A 280 -21.99 10.52 12.33
CA ALA A 280 -22.87 9.92 11.33
C ALA A 280 -22.08 9.28 10.17
N THR A 281 -20.96 9.88 9.73
CA THR A 281 -20.09 9.28 8.72
C THR A 281 -19.42 8.01 9.22
N GLU A 282 -18.92 7.99 10.46
CA GLU A 282 -18.31 6.80 11.06
C GLU A 282 -19.34 5.65 11.22
N GLU A 283 -20.58 5.98 11.60
CA GLU A 283 -21.66 5.00 11.67
C GLU A 283 -22.03 4.43 10.30
N TYR A 284 -22.04 5.27 9.27
CA TYR A 284 -22.31 4.86 7.90
C TYR A 284 -21.17 4.00 7.33
N GLU A 285 -19.91 4.35 7.56
CA GLU A 285 -18.71 3.57 7.21
C GLU A 285 -18.81 2.16 7.81
N ARG A 286 -19.08 2.05 9.12
CA ARG A 286 -19.29 0.77 9.80
C ARG A 286 -20.42 -0.04 9.19
N LYS A 287 -21.56 0.59 8.88
CA LYS A 287 -22.69 -0.08 8.22
C LYS A 287 -22.29 -0.64 6.85
N MET A 288 -21.55 0.12 6.05
CA MET A 288 -21.10 -0.34 4.73
C MET A 288 -20.14 -1.53 4.82
N LEU A 289 -19.25 -1.55 5.82
CA LEU A 289 -18.36 -2.69 6.08
C LEU A 289 -19.16 -3.95 6.47
N GLU A 290 -20.17 -3.84 7.34
CA GLU A 290 -21.03 -4.98 7.70
C GLU A 290 -21.74 -5.57 6.47
N GLU A 291 -22.36 -4.70 5.65
CA GLU A 291 -23.18 -5.14 4.52
C GLU A 291 -22.35 -5.66 3.33
N ASN A 292 -21.19 -5.06 3.06
CA ASN A 292 -20.44 -5.32 1.83
C ASN A 292 -19.12 -6.07 2.03
N VAL A 293 -18.60 -6.14 3.26
CA VAL A 293 -17.36 -6.86 3.58
C VAL A 293 -17.68 -8.08 4.43
N TYR A 294 -18.15 -7.88 5.66
CA TYR A 294 -18.29 -8.96 6.64
C TYR A 294 -19.39 -9.96 6.28
N ALA A 295 -20.47 -9.51 5.65
CA ALA A 295 -21.57 -10.40 5.22
C ALA A 295 -21.21 -11.34 4.06
N VAL A 296 -20.19 -11.02 3.25
CA VAL A 296 -19.89 -11.75 2.00
C VAL A 296 -18.65 -12.64 2.09
N ILE A 297 -17.83 -12.48 3.12
CA ILE A 297 -16.58 -13.24 3.30
C ILE A 297 -16.74 -14.41 4.26
N PRO A 298 -15.86 -15.42 4.19
CA PRO A 298 -15.83 -16.51 5.15
C PRO A 298 -15.58 -16.02 6.59
N LYS A 299 -16.14 -16.74 7.58
CA LYS A 299 -16.05 -16.39 9.01
C LYS A 299 -14.62 -16.25 9.55
N TYR A 300 -13.68 -17.04 9.03
CA TYR A 300 -12.27 -16.91 9.45
C TYR A 300 -11.67 -15.56 9.02
N LEU A 301 -12.01 -15.09 7.81
CA LEU A 301 -11.52 -13.83 7.27
C LEU A 301 -12.24 -12.64 7.92
N GLU A 302 -13.54 -12.76 8.19
CA GLU A 302 -14.28 -11.76 8.98
C GLU A 302 -13.60 -11.52 10.33
N LYS A 303 -13.29 -12.60 11.06
CA LYS A 303 -12.61 -12.50 12.36
C LYS A 303 -11.28 -11.76 12.24
N SER A 304 -10.42 -12.15 11.29
CA SER A 304 -9.11 -11.51 11.11
C SER A 304 -9.23 -10.05 10.69
N LEU A 305 -10.13 -9.71 9.75
CA LEU A 305 -10.28 -8.33 9.31
C LEU A 305 -10.74 -7.40 10.45
N ARG A 306 -11.64 -7.85 11.32
CA ARG A 306 -12.03 -7.06 12.51
C ARG A 306 -10.86 -6.76 13.46
N GLU A 307 -9.81 -7.58 13.46
CA GLU A 307 -8.60 -7.33 14.25
C GLU A 307 -7.71 -6.21 13.67
N VAL A 308 -7.96 -5.77 12.43
CA VAL A 308 -7.20 -4.71 11.75
C VAL A 308 -8.05 -3.54 11.24
N MET A 309 -9.37 -3.55 11.42
CA MET A 309 -10.27 -2.47 10.98
C MET A 309 -10.40 -1.39 12.06
N LEU A 310 -10.30 -0.12 11.67
CA LEU A 310 -10.28 0.99 12.63
C LEU A 310 -11.64 1.28 13.26
N GLU A 311 -12.72 0.90 12.59
CA GLU A 311 -14.10 1.09 13.01
C GLU A 311 -14.51 0.14 14.14
N ASP A 312 -13.74 -0.94 14.34
CA ASP A 312 -13.97 -1.91 15.41
C ASP A 312 -13.37 -1.42 16.75
N GLU A 313 -14.17 -1.48 17.82
CA GLU A 313 -13.83 -0.93 19.14
C GLU A 313 -12.55 -1.50 19.75
N ILE A 314 -12.21 -2.76 19.41
CA ILE A 314 -10.98 -3.43 19.86
C ILE A 314 -9.72 -2.69 19.40
N ASN A 315 -9.82 -1.90 18.32
CA ASN A 315 -8.70 -1.17 17.72
C ASN A 315 -8.68 0.32 18.10
N ALA A 316 -9.58 0.76 18.99
CA ALA A 316 -9.64 2.15 19.44
C ALA A 316 -8.31 2.67 20.01
N ALA A 317 -7.52 1.79 20.66
CA ALA A 317 -6.19 2.13 21.20
C ALA A 317 -5.16 2.50 20.11
N TYR A 318 -5.33 1.98 18.90
CA TYR A 318 -4.43 2.23 17.76
C TYR A 318 -4.86 3.44 16.92
N LYS A 319 -6.14 3.85 16.99
CA LYS A 319 -6.73 4.94 16.18
C LYS A 319 -5.87 6.20 16.20
N LYS A 320 -5.33 6.56 17.36
CA LYS A 320 -4.47 7.73 17.51
C LYS A 320 -3.20 7.64 16.64
N ARG A 321 -2.43 6.55 16.75
CA ARG A 321 -1.19 6.39 15.97
C ARG A 321 -1.46 6.25 14.47
N ILE A 322 -2.57 5.62 14.09
CA ILE A 322 -2.95 5.54 12.67
C ILE A 322 -3.33 6.93 12.14
N LYS A 323 -3.99 7.77 12.94
CA LYS A 323 -4.27 9.15 12.54
C LYS A 323 -3.00 9.96 12.33
N GLU A 324 -1.95 9.74 13.13
CA GLU A 324 -0.64 10.36 12.92
C GLU A 324 -0.04 9.97 11.57
N ALA A 325 -0.08 8.67 11.23
CA ALA A 325 0.41 8.16 9.94
C ALA A 325 -0.43 8.65 8.74
N ASP A 326 -1.76 8.65 8.85
CA ASP A 326 -2.70 9.19 7.85
C ASP A 326 -2.41 10.68 7.59
N TYR A 327 -2.14 11.44 8.67
CA TYR A 327 -1.79 12.85 8.57
C TYR A 327 -0.47 13.08 7.84
N ILE A 328 0.59 12.35 8.20
CA ILE A 328 1.87 12.44 7.48
C ILE A 328 1.77 11.94 6.05
N SER A 329 0.93 10.94 5.77
CA SER A 329 0.64 10.52 4.39
C SER A 329 -0.01 11.64 3.58
N ALA A 330 -1.00 12.34 4.15
CA ALA A 330 -1.63 13.49 3.50
C ALA A 330 -0.64 14.65 3.28
N GLU A 331 0.27 14.90 4.23
CA GLU A 331 1.35 15.88 4.07
C GLU A 331 2.34 15.46 2.97
N SER A 332 2.69 14.17 2.91
CA SER A 332 3.53 13.59 1.86
C SER A 332 2.92 13.78 0.45
N GLU A 333 1.60 13.61 0.31
CA GLU A 333 0.88 13.88 -0.95
C GLU A 333 0.92 15.36 -1.33
N CYS A 334 0.74 16.26 -0.37
CA CYS A 334 0.87 17.71 -0.58
C CYS A 334 2.31 18.09 -0.94
N TYR A 335 3.28 17.49 -0.25
CA TYR A 335 4.71 17.65 -0.51
C TYR A 335 5.06 17.26 -1.94
N ARG A 336 4.53 16.15 -2.47
CA ARG A 336 4.71 15.75 -3.88
C ARG A 336 4.16 16.79 -4.85
N ASN A 337 3.01 17.38 -4.54
CA ASN A 337 2.43 18.44 -5.37
C ASN A 337 3.31 19.69 -5.38
N LEU A 338 3.79 20.14 -4.22
CA LEU A 338 4.73 21.26 -4.13
C LEU A 338 6.06 20.96 -4.84
N LEU A 339 6.60 19.75 -4.66
CA LEU A 339 7.82 19.29 -5.33
C LEU A 339 7.67 19.27 -6.86
N SER A 340 6.48 18.93 -7.36
CA SER A 340 6.16 18.97 -8.79
C SER A 340 5.87 20.38 -9.32
N GLY A 341 6.09 21.42 -8.52
CA GLY A 341 5.97 22.82 -8.90
C GLY A 341 4.56 23.40 -8.75
N SER A 342 3.64 22.74 -8.05
CA SER A 342 2.35 23.35 -7.72
C SER A 342 2.56 24.57 -6.83
N ARG A 343 1.83 25.65 -7.11
CA ARG A 343 1.82 26.90 -6.35
C ARG A 343 0.46 27.18 -5.71
N ASP A 344 -0.43 26.19 -5.71
CA ASP A 344 -1.71 26.28 -5.00
C ASP A 344 -1.42 26.37 -3.49
N PRO A 345 -1.75 27.49 -2.81
CA PRO A 345 -1.45 27.68 -1.40
C PRO A 345 -2.07 26.59 -0.52
N TYR A 346 -3.15 25.96 -0.98
CA TYR A 346 -3.83 24.92 -0.24
C TYR A 346 -2.90 23.76 0.17
N PHE A 347 -1.97 23.33 -0.68
CA PHE A 347 -1.05 22.24 -0.34
C PHE A 347 -0.08 22.62 0.79
N ALA A 348 0.45 23.84 0.78
CA ALA A 348 1.28 24.34 1.86
C ALA A 348 0.47 24.56 3.14
N GLU A 349 -0.76 25.08 3.03
CA GLU A 349 -1.66 25.25 4.17
C GLU A 349 -2.01 23.92 4.85
N VAL A 350 -2.22 22.84 4.09
CA VAL A 350 -2.45 21.51 4.66
C VAL A 350 -1.26 21.03 5.49
N ILE A 351 -0.04 21.28 5.01
CA ILE A 351 1.20 20.94 5.73
C ILE A 351 1.36 21.83 6.97
N GLU A 352 1.15 23.14 6.85
CA GLU A 352 1.42 24.10 7.93
C GLU A 352 0.34 24.16 9.02
N ARG A 353 -0.93 23.94 8.66
CA ARG A 353 -2.06 24.08 9.62
C ARG A 353 -2.20 22.89 10.55
N ARG A 354 -1.61 21.75 10.23
CA ARG A 354 -1.74 20.55 11.05
C ARG A 354 -1.01 20.75 12.37
N LYS A 355 -1.80 20.81 13.44
CA LYS A 355 -1.29 20.69 14.81
C LYS A 355 -1.52 19.26 15.23
N PHE A 356 -0.43 18.53 15.43
CA PHE A 356 -0.52 17.27 16.13
C PHE A 356 -0.91 17.53 17.59
N ASP A 357 -1.72 16.65 18.17
CA ASP A 357 -1.94 16.65 19.61
C ASP A 357 -0.59 16.39 20.32
N HIS A 358 -0.44 16.84 21.57
CA HIS A 358 0.83 16.83 22.36
C HIS A 358 1.50 15.46 22.61
N ASN A 359 1.15 14.39 21.90
CA ASN A 359 1.65 13.04 22.12
C ASN A 359 1.98 12.31 20.79
N VAL A 360 2.60 13.00 19.83
CA VAL A 360 3.16 12.37 18.62
C VAL A 360 4.52 11.75 18.89
N THR A 361 4.94 10.81 18.04
CA THR A 361 6.29 10.25 18.09
C THR A 361 7.33 11.29 17.64
N ASP A 362 8.53 11.23 18.22
CA ASP A 362 9.64 12.13 17.85
C ASP A 362 9.95 12.05 16.35
N LEU A 363 9.86 10.85 15.76
CA LEU A 363 10.05 10.65 14.32
C LEU A 363 8.95 11.32 13.49
N CYS A 364 7.68 11.26 13.92
CA CYS A 364 6.57 11.94 13.24
C CYS A 364 6.81 13.46 13.23
N ASP A 365 7.19 14.03 14.37
CA ASP A 365 7.50 15.46 14.49
C ASP A 365 8.67 15.89 13.59
N CYS A 366 9.72 15.07 13.50
CA CYS A 366 10.85 15.34 12.61
C CYS A 366 10.45 15.35 11.13
N VAL A 367 9.59 14.41 10.71
CA VAL A 367 9.10 14.32 9.33
C VAL A 367 8.20 15.50 8.99
N HIS A 368 7.27 15.85 9.88
CA HIS A 368 6.43 17.03 9.74
C HIS A 368 7.27 18.30 9.63
N GLY A 369 8.24 18.49 10.52
CA GLY A 369 9.15 19.63 10.49
C GLY A 369 9.89 19.77 9.16
N HIS A 370 10.35 18.66 8.59
CA HIS A 370 10.96 18.62 7.26
C HIS A 370 10.00 19.08 6.15
N PHE A 371 8.75 18.60 6.16
CA PHE A 371 7.75 19.02 5.17
C PHE A 371 7.37 20.48 5.30
N VAL A 372 7.23 21.00 6.53
CA VAL A 372 6.97 22.42 6.80
C VAL A 372 8.11 23.30 6.30
N GLU A 373 9.36 22.93 6.58
CA GLU A 373 10.53 23.68 6.10
C GLU A 373 10.57 23.73 4.57
N PHE A 374 10.30 22.58 3.92
CA PHE A 374 10.22 22.52 2.47
C PHE A 374 9.11 23.41 1.91
N ALA A 375 7.89 23.33 2.46
CA ALA A 375 6.75 24.12 2.02
C ALA A 375 7.05 25.63 2.07
N LYS A 376 7.64 26.11 3.17
CA LYS A 376 8.05 27.52 3.34
C LYS A 376 9.12 27.97 2.36
N LYS A 377 9.99 27.07 1.91
CA LYS A 377 11.06 27.37 0.96
C LYS A 377 10.54 27.49 -0.47
N VAL A 378 9.55 26.68 -0.81
CA VAL A 378 9.07 26.57 -2.20
C VAL A 378 7.86 27.42 -2.50
N MET A 379 7.06 27.82 -1.50
CA MET A 379 6.00 28.83 -1.64
C MET A 379 6.59 30.24 -1.65
#